data_AF-A0A5K1F5S4-F1
#
_entry.id   AF-A0A5K1F5S4-F1
#
_cell.length_a   1.000
_cell.length_b   1.000
_cell.length_c   1.000
_cell.angle_alpha   90.00
_cell.angle_beta   90.00
_cell.angle_gamma   90.00
#
_symmetry.space_group_name_H-M   'P 1'
#
loop_
_entity.id
_entity.type
_entity.pdbx_description
1 polymer ?
#
loop_
_entity_poly.entity_id
_entity_poly.type
_entity_poly.pdbx_seq_one_letter_code
_entity_poly.pdbx_strand_id
1 'polypeptide(L)' 'VGDEGNKLLVMIFVMGSAGPLKMVVKEEDKVGDVVAAALKLYAREGRLPALGCKASQFELHCSHSGSG' A
#
# COMPACT_ATOMS: atom_id res chain seq x y z
N VAL A 1 4.56 27.77 2.96
CA VAL A 1 3.20 27.24 3.18
C VAL A 1 3.26 25.80 2.74
N GLY A 2 3.17 24.85 3.69
CA GLY A 2 3.33 23.45 3.34
C GLY A 2 2.10 23.03 2.56
N ASP A 3 2.28 22.45 1.38
CA ASP A 3 1.23 21.76 0.64
C ASP A 3 0.68 20.65 1.55
N GLU A 4 -0.34 20.98 2.36
CA GLU A 4 -1.16 20.03 3.11
C GLU A 4 -2.11 19.37 2.11
N GLY A 5 -1.53 18.65 1.16
CA GLY A 5 -2.25 17.73 0.31
C GLY A 5 -3.08 16.79 1.17
N ASN A 6 -4.29 16.51 0.72
CA ASN A 6 -5.27 15.72 1.45
C ASN A 6 -4.65 14.37 1.84
N LYS A 7 -4.81 13.97 3.10
CA LYS A 7 -4.23 12.73 3.63
C LYS A 7 -5.26 11.63 3.57
N LEU A 8 -4.89 10.52 2.95
CA LEU A 8 -5.73 9.35 2.77
C LEU A 8 -5.24 8.23 3.68
N LEU A 9 -6.15 7.66 4.46
CA LEU A 9 -5.88 6.40 5.16
C LEU A 9 -6.15 5.25 4.20
N VAL A 10 -5.10 4.52 3.83
CA VAL A 10 -5.21 3.36 2.93
C VAL A 10 -4.98 2.06 3.69
N MET A 11 -5.75 1.04 3.31
CA MET A 11 -5.64 -0.30 3.87
C MET A 11 -5.26 -1.28 2.76
N ILE A 12 -4.04 -1.83 2.85
CA ILE A 12 -3.43 -2.65 1.81
C ILE A 12 -3.50 -4.11 2.23
N PHE A 13 -4.11 -4.95 1.39
CA PHE A 13 -4.22 -6.38 1.62
C PHE A 13 -3.15 -7.10 0.80
N VAL A 14 -2.28 -7.84 1.48
CA VAL A 14 -1.29 -8.71 0.84
C VAL A 14 -1.84 -10.13 0.89
N MET A 15 -1.96 -10.78 -0.27
CA MET A 15 -2.41 -12.17 -0.31
C MET A 15 -1.46 -13.09 0.48
N GLY A 16 -2.04 -13.97 1.29
CA GLY A 16 -1.28 -14.88 2.16
C GLY A 16 -0.69 -14.24 3.42
N SER A 17 -0.88 -12.93 3.64
CA SER A 17 -0.46 -12.24 4.86
C SER A 17 -1.45 -12.45 6.00
N ALA A 18 -0.97 -12.39 7.24
CA ALA A 18 -1.78 -12.48 8.46
C ALA A 18 -2.79 -11.32 8.64
N GLY A 19 -2.64 -10.21 7.92
CA GLY A 19 -3.58 -9.10 7.98
C GLY A 19 -3.22 -7.93 7.06
N PRO A 20 -4.10 -6.91 7.00
CA PRO A 20 -3.87 -5.71 6.20
C PRO A 20 -2.79 -4.82 6.80
N LEU A 21 -2.19 -4.01 5.94
CA LEU A 21 -1.28 -2.93 6.31
C LEU A 21 -2.06 -1.62 6.30
N LYS A 22 -1.96 -0.83 7.37
CA LYS A 22 -2.62 0.47 7.46
C LYS A 22 -1.56 1.56 7.44
N MET A 23 -1.68 2.50 6.51
CA MET A 23 -0.79 3.65 6.43
C MET A 23 -1.52 4.87 5.92
N VAL A 24 -1.00 6.05 6.29
CA VAL A 24 -1.48 7.34 5.79
C VAL A 24 -0.57 7.75 4.64
N VAL A 25 -1.18 8.04 3.49
CA VAL A 25 -0.49 8.52 2.28
C VAL A 25 -1.07 9.89 1.90
N LYS A 26 -0.37 10.64 1.07
CA LYS A 26 -0.93 11.87 0.49
C LYS A 26 -1.68 11.53 -0.79
N GLU A 27 -2.70 12.31 -1.10
CA GLU A 27 -3.46 12.19 -2.35
C GLU A 27 -2.58 12.40 -3.60
N GLU A 28 -1.55 13.24 -3.49
CA GLU A 28 -0.59 13.52 -4.56
C GLU A 28 0.48 12.44 -4.76
N ASP A 29 0.59 11.46 -3.83
CA ASP A 29 1.59 10.40 -3.93
C ASP A 29 1.26 9.46 -5.10
N LYS A 30 2.28 9.10 -5.89
CA LYS A 30 2.09 8.12 -6.95
C LYS A 30 1.84 6.74 -6.36
N VAL A 31 1.01 5.95 -7.05
CA VAL A 31 0.70 4.55 -6.72
C VAL A 31 1.98 3.74 -6.48
N GLY A 32 3.02 3.92 -7.31
CA GLY A 32 4.30 3.23 -7.14
C GLY A 32 5.03 3.55 -5.83
N ASP A 33 4.96 4.81 -5.38
CA ASP A 33 5.56 5.24 -4.11
C ASP A 33 4.80 4.66 -2.91
N VAL A 34 3.46 4.62 -2.99
CA VAL A 34 2.59 3.98 -2.00
C VAL A 34 2.90 2.48 -1.88
N VAL A 35 3.05 1.78 -3.00
CA VAL A 35 3.44 0.36 -3.02
C VAL A 35 4.83 0.16 -2.42
N ALA A 36 5.82 0.98 -2.81
CA ALA A 36 7.17 0.89 -2.26
C ALA A 36 7.19 1.11 -0.74
N ALA A 37 6.43 2.09 -0.24
CA ALA A 37 6.26 2.33 1.18
C ALA A 37 5.60 1.14 1.89
N ALA A 38 4.57 0.56 1.28
CA ALA A 38 3.89 -0.62 1.81
C ALA A 38 4.82 -1.82 1.92
N LEU A 39 5.64 -2.10 0.89
CA LEU A 39 6.62 -3.19 0.92
C LEU A 39 7.67 -2.99 2.01
N LYS A 40 8.18 -1.76 2.17
CA LYS A 40 9.12 -1.43 3.26
C LYS A 40 8.50 -1.66 4.63
N LEU A 41 7.27 -1.20 4.83
CA LEU A 41 6.57 -1.36 6.11
C LEU A 41 6.23 -2.84 6.38
N TYR A 42 5.84 -3.58 5.34
CA TYR A 42 5.60 -5.03 5.42
C TYR A 42 6.85 -5.81 5.85
N ALA A 43 8.01 -5.50 5.25
CA ALA A 43 9.29 -6.10 5.62
C ALA A 43 9.73 -5.70 7.04
N ARG A 44 9.49 -4.45 7.44
CA ARG A 44 9.79 -3.95 8.78
C ARG A 44 8.98 -4.67 9.87
N GLU A 45 7.74 -5.01 9.57
CA GLU A 45 6.88 -5.80 10.46
C GLU A 45 7.26 -7.29 10.49
N GLY A 46 8.22 -7.73 9.67
CA GLY A 46 8.65 -9.13 9.59
C GLY A 46 7.54 -10.08 9.11
N ARG A 47 6.58 -9.56 8.34
CA ARG A 47 5.43 -10.35 7.88
C ARG A 47 5.84 -11.38 6.83
N LEU A 48 5.07 -12.45 6.78
CA LEU A 48 5.20 -13.54 5.81
C LEU A 48 3.94 -13.62 4.94
N PRO A 49 4.07 -13.93 3.64
CA PRO A 49 5.30 -14.31 2.93
C PRO A 49 6.27 -13.15 2.65
N ALA A 50 7.58 -13.43 2.58
CA ALA A 50 8.57 -12.42 2.24
C ALA A 50 8.32 -11.87 0.82
N LEU A 51 8.03 -10.57 0.74
CA LEU A 51 7.78 -9.88 -0.52
C LEU A 51 9.08 -9.32 -1.11
N GLY A 52 9.15 -9.25 -2.43
CA GLY A 52 10.23 -8.56 -3.13
C GLY A 52 10.24 -7.05 -2.84
N CYS A 53 11.36 -6.40 -3.15
CA CYS A 53 11.56 -4.97 -2.93
C CYS A 53 11.19 -4.07 -4.12
N LYS A 54 10.79 -4.65 -5.25
CA LYS A 54 10.46 -3.91 -6.48
C LYS A 54 8.96 -3.64 -6.58
N ALA A 55 8.57 -2.39 -6.37
CA ALA A 55 7.18 -1.95 -6.49
C ALA A 55 6.56 -2.25 -7.86
N SER A 56 7.34 -2.21 -8.95
CA SER A 56 6.88 -2.51 -10.31
C SER A 56 6.41 -3.96 -10.53
N GLN A 57 6.65 -4.86 -9.58
CA GLN A 57 6.16 -6.25 -9.64
C GLN A 57 4.81 -6.43 -8.96
N PHE A 58 4.25 -5.36 -8.39
CA PHE A 58 3.00 -5.38 -7.66
C PHE A 58 2.01 -4.40 -8.30
N GLU A 59 0.77 -4.84 -8.42
CA GLU A 59 -0.33 -4.01 -8.89
C GLU A 59 -1.35 -3.83 -7.77
N LEU A 60 -1.86 -2.61 -7.64
CA LEU A 60 -2.93 -2.29 -6.70
C LEU A 60 -4.27 -2.61 -7.35
N HIS A 61 -4.96 -3.63 -6.83
CA HIS A 61 -6.32 -3.96 -7.22
C HIS A 61 -7.32 -3.32 -6.25
N CYS A 62 -8.25 -2.53 -6.77
CA CYS A 62 -9.39 -2.06 -5.98
C CYS A 62 -10.40 -3.20 -5.85
N SER A 63 -10.61 -3.71 -4.63
CA SER A 63 -11.55 -4.81 -4.37
C SER A 63 -13.03 -4.44 -4.58
N HIS A 64 -13.35 -3.19 -4.95
CA HIS A 64 -14.70 -2.78 -5.31
C HIS A 64 -14.97 -3.09 -6.79
N SER A 65 -15.20 -4.37 -7.10
CA SER A 65 -16.01 -4.75 -8.26
C SER A 65 -17.48 -4.79 -7.81
N GLY A 66 -18.03 -3.62 -7.45
CA GLY A 66 -19.47 -3.43 -7.41
C GLY A 66 -19.99 -3.35 -8.85
N SER A 67 -20.15 -4.50 -9.50
CA SER A 67 -21.01 -4.58 -10.67
C SER A 67 -22.44 -4.70 -10.16
N GLY A 68 -23.17 -3.59 -10.13
CA GLY A 68 -24.59 -3.56 -9.77
C GLY A 68 -24.97 -2.35 -8.95
#